data_AF-A0A2B7ZIF9-F1
#
_entry.id   AF-A0A2B7ZIF9-F1
#
_cell.length_a   1.000
_cell.length_b   1.000
_cell.length_c   1.000
_cell.angle_alpha   90.00
_cell.angle_beta   90.00
_cell.angle_gamma   90.00
#
_symmetry.space_group_name_H-M   'P 1'
#
loop_
_entity.id
_entity.type
_entity.pdbx_description
1 polymer ?
#
loop_
_entity_poly.entity_id
_entity_poly.type
_entity_poly.pdbx_seq_one_letter_code
_entity_poly.pdbx_strand_id
1 'polypeptide(L)'
;MKPTTLLVAALAALAGSPTPVNAVGGLSFVPVPLPPPNNWIGGPSLFPTRVLAGFHEDYEKYDQGNWTVYMLNQCRQNDGCTSLILFSAIPAETNSNSRSWFGYLMGGPPTNPNDYVRDESKDQDVQDSAAWNAIRR
;
A
#
# COMPACT_ATOMS: atom_id res chain seq x y z
N MET A 1 -5.75 21.81 -50.89
CA MET A 1 -6.00 22.19 -49.49
C MET A 1 -5.78 20.97 -48.60
N LYS A 2 -4.79 21.09 -47.71
CA LYS A 2 -4.61 20.49 -46.36
C LYS A 2 -4.70 18.97 -46.14
N PRO A 3 -3.60 18.31 -45.71
CA PRO A 3 -3.63 17.02 -45.04
C PRO A 3 -3.98 17.22 -43.55
N THR A 4 -4.81 16.35 -42.98
CA THR A 4 -5.12 16.34 -41.54
C THR A 4 -4.35 15.21 -40.86
N THR A 5 -3.25 15.60 -40.24
CA THR A 5 -2.47 14.83 -39.27
C THR A 5 -3.27 14.68 -37.97
N LEU A 6 -3.32 13.48 -37.39
CA LEU A 6 -3.74 13.29 -35.99
C LEU A 6 -2.55 12.77 -35.17
N LEU A 7 -2.25 13.52 -34.11
CA LEU A 7 -1.14 13.29 -33.18
C LEU A 7 -1.31 11.98 -32.40
N VAL A 8 -0.22 11.21 -32.32
CA VAL A 8 -0.03 10.19 -31.30
C VAL A 8 0.38 10.89 -30.00
N ALA A 9 -0.47 10.84 -28.98
CA ALA A 9 -0.09 11.25 -27.63
C ALA A 9 0.57 10.07 -26.91
N ALA A 10 1.90 10.09 -26.79
CA ALA A 10 2.61 9.18 -25.90
C ALA A 10 2.54 9.74 -24.46
N LEU A 11 1.77 9.10 -23.59
CA LEU A 11 1.89 9.34 -22.15
C LEU A 11 3.18 8.70 -21.67
N ALA A 12 4.20 9.52 -21.42
CA ALA A 12 5.37 9.10 -20.66
C ALA A 12 4.93 8.87 -19.21
N ALA A 13 4.77 7.60 -18.81
CA ALA A 13 4.62 7.24 -17.42
C ALA A 13 5.94 7.59 -16.70
N LEU A 14 5.89 8.60 -15.82
CA LEU A 14 6.94 8.85 -14.83
C LEU A 14 6.92 7.67 -13.86
N ALA A 15 7.63 6.60 -14.21
CA ALA A 15 7.97 5.54 -13.27
C ALA A 15 8.96 6.14 -12.26
N GLY A 16 8.42 6.73 -11.19
CA GLY A 16 9.22 7.09 -10.03
C GLY A 16 9.90 5.83 -9.52
N SER A 17 11.23 5.80 -9.58
CA SER A 17 12.02 4.75 -8.95
C SER A 17 11.61 4.66 -7.49
N PRO A 18 11.30 3.47 -6.94
CA PRO A 18 10.96 3.33 -5.54
C PRO A 18 12.19 3.75 -4.71
N THR A 19 12.19 4.97 -4.18
CA THR A 19 13.26 5.43 -3.31
C THR A 19 13.13 4.71 -1.97
N PRO A 20 14.20 4.05 -1.49
CA PRO A 20 14.16 3.39 -0.20
C PRO A 20 13.95 4.44 0.89
N VAL A 21 12.94 4.20 1.74
CA VAL A 21 12.61 5.11 2.84
C VAL A 21 13.53 4.72 4.01
N ASN A 22 14.52 5.59 4.31
CA ASN A 22 15.45 5.59 5.44
C ASN A 22 15.77 4.24 6.13
N ALA A 23 17.01 3.78 5.95
CA ALA A 23 17.58 2.72 6.77
C ALA A 23 17.83 3.22 8.20
N VAL A 24 17.04 2.73 9.16
CA VAL A 24 17.25 2.99 10.59
C VAL A 24 17.37 1.63 11.27
N GLY A 25 18.44 1.40 12.02
CA GLY A 25 18.66 0.16 12.77
C GLY A 25 18.84 -1.10 11.89
N GLY A 26 19.45 -0.97 10.71
CA GLY A 26 19.68 -2.11 9.79
C GLY A 26 18.45 -2.55 8.98
N LEU A 27 17.28 -1.93 9.19
CA LEU A 27 16.07 -2.21 8.44
C LEU A 27 15.83 -1.13 7.37
N SER A 28 15.74 -1.56 6.11
CA SER A 28 15.40 -0.70 4.96
C SER A 28 14.03 -1.06 4.40
N PHE A 29 13.25 -0.06 3.99
CA PHE A 29 11.95 -0.29 3.37
C PHE A 29 12.01 -0.04 1.86
N VAL A 30 11.66 -1.06 1.09
CA VAL A 30 11.60 -1.03 -0.37
C VAL A 30 10.15 -1.07 -0.81
N PRO A 31 9.62 -0.01 -1.45
CA PRO A 31 8.26 -0.02 -1.98
C PRO A 31 8.02 -1.18 -2.96
N VAL A 32 6.86 -1.81 -2.86
CA VAL A 32 6.37 -2.75 -3.87
C VAL A 32 5.73 -1.93 -5.00
N PRO A 33 6.11 -2.15 -6.28
CA PRO A 33 5.61 -1.36 -7.40
C PRO A 33 4.17 -1.77 -7.76
N LEU A 34 3.19 -1.23 -7.02
CA LEU A 34 1.77 -1.42 -7.28
C LEU A 34 1.28 -0.34 -8.25
N PRO A 35 0.83 -0.69 -9.49
CA PRO A 35 0.41 0.30 -10.45
C PRO A 35 -0.95 0.93 -10.08
N PRO A 36 -1.20 2.21 -10.42
CA PRO A 36 -2.51 2.84 -10.22
C PRO A 36 -3.67 2.08 -10.89
N PRO A 37 -4.92 2.22 -10.42
CA PRO A 37 -5.34 3.00 -9.25
C PRO A 37 -4.80 2.44 -7.91
N ASN A 38 -4.79 3.25 -6.86
CA ASN A 38 -4.25 2.86 -5.55
C ASN A 38 -5.33 2.17 -4.69
N ASN A 39 -5.96 1.12 -5.22
CA ASN A 39 -7.04 0.35 -4.59
C ASN A 39 -6.59 -1.09 -4.25
N TRP A 40 -5.35 -1.26 -3.80
CA TRP A 40 -4.78 -2.57 -3.52
C TRP A 40 -5.02 -3.01 -2.08
N ILE A 41 -5.35 -4.29 -1.92
CA ILE A 41 -5.36 -5.01 -0.64
C ILE A 41 -4.46 -6.25 -0.73
N GLY A 42 -4.16 -6.89 0.40
CA GLY A 42 -3.43 -8.16 0.34
C GLY A 42 -4.31 -9.29 -0.19
N GLY A 43 -3.74 -10.10 -1.07
CA GLY A 43 -4.43 -11.24 -1.66
C GLY A 43 -4.44 -12.48 -0.76
N PRO A 44 -4.99 -13.60 -1.27
CA PRO A 44 -5.08 -14.87 -0.54
C PRO A 44 -3.73 -15.49 -0.14
N SER A 45 -2.62 -15.10 -0.80
CA SER A 45 -1.27 -15.53 -0.40
C SER A 45 -0.77 -14.84 0.87
N LEU A 46 -1.39 -13.70 1.24
CA LEU A 46 -1.03 -12.87 2.39
C LEU A 46 -2.04 -13.04 3.53
N PHE A 47 -3.33 -13.02 3.22
CA PHE A 47 -4.39 -13.05 4.22
C PHE A 47 -5.05 -14.42 4.35
N PRO A 48 -5.38 -14.87 5.58
CA PRO A 48 -4.99 -14.28 6.87
C PRO A 48 -3.60 -14.75 7.35
N THR A 49 -3.01 -15.72 6.68
CA THR A 49 -1.94 -16.58 7.23
C THR A 49 -0.61 -15.88 7.49
N ARG A 50 -0.32 -14.78 6.79
CA ARG A 50 0.94 -14.04 6.95
C ARG A 50 0.79 -12.82 7.86
N VAL A 51 -0.43 -12.47 8.28
CA VAL A 51 -0.70 -11.30 9.11
C VAL A 51 -0.13 -11.51 10.51
N LEU A 52 0.73 -10.60 10.94
CA LEU A 52 1.30 -10.56 12.28
C LEU A 52 0.53 -9.60 13.18
N ALA A 53 0.08 -8.47 12.62
CA ALA A 53 -0.68 -7.44 13.32
C ALA A 53 -1.48 -6.61 12.32
N GLY A 54 -2.65 -6.13 12.75
CA GLY A 54 -3.50 -5.18 12.05
C GLY A 54 -3.67 -3.90 12.86
N PHE A 55 -3.71 -2.78 12.17
CA PHE A 55 -3.85 -1.44 12.73
C PHE A 55 -4.96 -0.71 11.97
N HIS A 56 -5.72 0.11 12.68
CA HIS A 56 -6.66 1.04 12.08
C HIS A 56 -6.75 2.32 12.89
N GLU A 57 -7.05 3.44 12.24
CA GLU A 57 -7.26 4.74 12.86
C GLU A 57 -8.29 5.56 12.09
N ASP A 58 -8.79 6.61 12.73
CA ASP A 58 -9.71 7.56 12.11
C ASP A 58 -9.03 8.26 10.93
N TYR A 59 -9.73 8.36 9.80
CA TYR A 59 -9.17 8.96 8.59
C TYR A 59 -8.72 10.41 8.77
N GLU A 60 -9.39 11.18 9.63
CA GLU A 60 -9.08 12.60 9.87
C GLU A 60 -7.79 12.84 10.65
N LYS A 61 -7.27 11.83 11.37
CA LYS A 61 -6.05 11.97 12.18
C LYS A 61 -4.77 11.84 11.37
N TYR A 62 -4.86 11.27 10.17
CA TYR A 62 -3.71 10.91 9.34
C TYR A 62 -3.94 11.28 7.87
N ASP A 63 -2.86 11.57 7.17
CA ASP A 63 -2.80 11.51 5.71
C ASP A 63 -2.01 10.26 5.29
N GLN A 64 -1.94 9.98 3.99
CA GLN A 64 -1.21 8.81 3.51
C GLN A 64 0.26 8.80 3.95
N GLY A 65 0.91 9.97 4.01
CA GLY A 65 2.32 10.10 4.33
C GLY A 65 2.61 9.79 5.79
N ASN A 66 1.87 10.40 6.71
CA ASN A 66 2.06 10.17 8.15
C ASN A 66 1.54 8.79 8.59
N TRP A 67 0.52 8.22 7.92
CA TRP A 67 0.11 6.82 8.11
C TRP A 67 1.20 5.85 7.64
N THR A 68 1.83 6.14 6.50
CA THR A 68 3.01 5.39 6.03
C THR A 68 4.12 5.40 7.08
N VAL A 69 4.49 6.57 7.60
CA VAL A 69 5.53 6.68 8.64
C VAL A 69 5.17 5.87 9.88
N TYR A 70 3.91 5.95 10.32
CA TYR A 70 3.41 5.15 11.44
C TYR A 70 3.58 3.65 11.17
N MET A 71 3.12 3.15 10.04
CA MET A 71 3.18 1.73 9.69
C MET A 71 4.61 1.20 9.54
N LEU A 72 5.52 1.97 8.93
CA LEU A 72 6.94 1.62 8.86
C LEU A 72 7.55 1.52 10.28
N ASN A 73 7.16 2.40 11.21
CA ASN A 73 7.60 2.33 12.61
C ASN A 73 7.00 1.14 13.36
N GLN A 74 5.77 0.73 13.08
CA GLN A 74 5.21 -0.51 13.63
C GLN A 74 5.98 -1.73 13.14
N CYS A 75 6.34 -1.77 11.85
CA CYS A 75 7.15 -2.87 11.30
C CYS A 75 8.57 -2.92 11.92
N ARG A 76 9.20 -1.77 12.19
CA ARG A 76 10.51 -1.70 12.87
C ARG A 76 10.49 -2.34 14.26
N GLN A 77 9.37 -2.21 14.97
CA GLN A 77 9.19 -2.74 16.34
C GLN A 77 8.81 -4.22 16.37
N ASN A 78 8.56 -4.82 15.21
CA ASN A 78 8.16 -6.22 15.09
C ASN A 78 9.23 -7.02 14.34
N ASP A 79 9.98 -7.84 15.07
CA ASP A 79 11.07 -8.64 14.50
C ASP A 79 10.62 -9.63 13.41
N GLY A 80 9.36 -10.05 13.45
CA GLY A 80 8.76 -10.92 12.43
C GLY A 80 8.35 -10.19 11.16
N CYS A 81 8.22 -8.85 11.19
CA CYS A 81 7.75 -8.08 10.04
C CYS A 81 8.78 -8.10 8.91
N THR A 82 8.34 -8.53 7.73
CA THR A 82 9.13 -8.60 6.49
C THR A 82 8.47 -7.84 5.35
N SER A 83 7.18 -7.50 5.49
CA SER A 83 6.44 -6.66 4.55
C SER A 83 5.25 -6.03 5.25
N LEU A 84 4.68 -4.99 4.64
CA LEU A 84 3.45 -4.36 5.10
C LEU A 84 2.67 -3.78 3.93
N ILE A 85 1.35 -3.66 4.11
CA ILE A 85 0.46 -2.88 3.26
C ILE A 85 -0.38 -1.95 4.12
N LEU A 86 -0.69 -0.77 3.57
CA LEU A 86 -1.65 0.18 4.11
C LEU A 86 -2.59 0.64 3.01
N PHE A 87 -3.77 1.11 3.41
CA PHE A 87 -4.78 1.72 2.54
C PHE A 87 -5.81 2.48 3.39
N SER A 88 -6.65 3.28 2.76
CA SER A 88 -7.86 3.81 3.36
C SER A 88 -9.08 3.09 2.78
N ALA A 89 -10.12 2.85 3.59
CA ALA A 89 -11.35 2.19 3.14
C ALA A 89 -12.54 2.60 4.00
N ILE A 90 -13.75 2.37 3.47
CA ILE A 90 -15.00 2.42 4.22
C ILE A 90 -15.23 1.03 4.84
N PRO A 91 -15.21 0.88 6.17
CA PRO A 91 -15.41 -0.41 6.82
C PRO A 91 -16.83 -0.94 6.54
N ALA A 92 -16.95 -2.22 6.16
CA ALA A 92 -18.24 -2.83 5.80
C ALA A 92 -19.26 -2.85 6.96
N GLU A 93 -18.81 -2.77 8.21
CA GLU A 93 -19.65 -2.94 9.40
C GLU A 93 -20.15 -1.61 10.00
N THR A 94 -19.68 -0.47 9.49
CA THR A 94 -20.05 0.84 10.04
C THR A 94 -21.18 1.46 9.22
N ASN A 95 -22.34 1.66 9.87
CA ASN A 95 -23.46 2.43 9.28
C ASN A 95 -23.13 3.91 9.00
N SER A 96 -21.89 4.32 9.25
CA SER A 96 -21.45 5.72 9.22
C SER A 96 -20.81 6.13 7.89
N ASN A 97 -20.60 5.20 6.94
CA ASN A 97 -19.85 5.44 5.69
C ASN A 97 -18.51 6.17 5.93
N SER A 98 -17.96 6.06 7.14
CA SER A 98 -16.79 6.82 7.54
C SER A 98 -15.55 6.08 7.09
N ARG A 99 -14.70 6.76 6.32
CA ARG A 99 -13.41 6.24 5.91
C ARG A 99 -12.50 6.08 7.13
N SER A 100 -11.67 5.04 7.12
CA SER A 100 -10.62 4.79 8.11
C SER A 100 -9.32 4.41 7.42
N TRP A 101 -8.22 4.61 8.12
CA TRP A 101 -6.93 4.06 7.72
C TRP A 101 -6.81 2.62 8.20
N PHE A 102 -6.18 1.78 7.37
CA PHE A 102 -5.86 0.39 7.68
C PHE A 102 -4.40 0.11 7.36
N GLY A 103 -3.81 -0.80 8.12
CA GLY A 103 -2.46 -1.26 7.89
C GLY A 103 -2.22 -2.64 8.47
N TYR A 104 -1.49 -3.47 7.75
CA TYR A 104 -1.20 -4.84 8.15
C TYR A 104 0.28 -5.13 8.00
N LEU A 105 0.87 -5.65 9.08
CA LEU A 105 2.23 -6.17 9.08
C LEU A 105 2.20 -7.65 8.73
N MET A 106 3.13 -8.07 7.89
CA MET A 106 3.19 -9.44 7.39
C MET A 106 4.58 -10.03 7.61
N GLY A 107 4.60 -11.32 7.99
CA GLY A 107 5.81 -12.14 8.05
C GLY A 107 6.03 -12.96 6.79
N GLY A 108 7.12 -13.72 6.72
CA GLY A 108 7.45 -14.60 5.60
C GLY A 108 8.35 -13.94 4.53
N PRO A 109 8.42 -14.49 3.30
CA PRO A 109 9.29 -13.96 2.25
C PRO A 109 8.90 -12.54 1.78
N PRO A 110 9.79 -11.74 1.18
CA PRO A 110 9.41 -10.48 0.54
C PRO A 110 8.25 -10.67 -0.45
N THR A 111 7.33 -9.71 -0.46
CA THR A 111 6.15 -9.69 -1.33
C THR A 111 6.45 -9.03 -2.67
N ASN A 112 5.61 -9.34 -3.67
CA ASN A 112 5.64 -8.73 -4.99
C ASN A 112 4.21 -8.39 -5.45
N PRO A 113 4.01 -7.68 -6.57
CA PRO A 113 2.66 -7.27 -7.00
C PRO A 113 1.63 -8.41 -7.14
N ASN A 114 2.05 -9.65 -7.43
CA ASN A 114 1.12 -10.78 -7.56
C ASN A 114 0.56 -11.27 -6.21
N ASP A 115 1.14 -10.83 -5.09
CA ASP A 115 0.61 -11.12 -3.75
C ASP A 115 -0.56 -10.22 -3.36
N TYR A 116 -0.84 -9.19 -4.17
CA TYR A 116 -1.86 -8.19 -3.92
C TYR A 116 -2.97 -8.29 -4.96
N VAL A 117 -4.16 -7.88 -4.57
CA VAL A 117 -5.33 -7.82 -5.46
C VAL A 117 -5.96 -6.44 -5.39
N ARG A 118 -6.62 -6.03 -6.46
CA ARG A 118 -7.43 -4.81 -6.45
C ARG A 118 -8.76 -5.09 -5.77
N ASP A 119 -9.19 -4.15 -4.94
CA ASP A 119 -10.56 -4.08 -4.48
C ASP A 119 -11.35 -3.14 -5.40
N GLU A 120 -12.26 -3.71 -6.18
CA GLU A 120 -13.12 -2.99 -7.11
C GLU A 120 -14.51 -2.65 -6.49
N SER A 121 -14.74 -3.07 -5.24
CA SER A 121 -15.99 -2.79 -4.54
C SER A 121 -16.16 -1.30 -4.28
N LYS A 122 -17.32 -0.76 -4.68
CA LYS A 122 -17.69 0.63 -4.40
C LYS A 122 -18.14 0.84 -2.96
N ASP A 123 -18.49 -0.23 -2.25
CA ASP A 123 -18.96 -0.12 -0.87
C ASP A 123 -17.79 0.10 0.09
N GLN A 124 -16.65 -0.57 -0.17
CA GLN A 124 -15.44 -0.44 0.64
C GLN A 124 -14.54 0.69 0.14
N ASP A 125 -14.65 1.05 -1.15
CA ASP A 125 -14.00 2.20 -1.76
C ASP A 125 -12.52 2.33 -1.34
N VAL A 126 -11.75 1.25 -1.55
CA VAL A 126 -10.33 1.20 -1.15
C VAL A 126 -9.52 2.22 -1.94
N GLN A 127 -8.74 3.03 -1.23
CA GLN A 127 -7.90 4.09 -1.79
C GLN A 127 -6.54 4.15 -1.08
N ASP A 128 -5.64 4.99 -1.58
CA ASP A 128 -4.35 5.33 -0.95
C ASP A 128 -3.45 4.13 -0.63
N SER A 129 -3.65 3.01 -1.33
CA SER A 129 -2.93 1.78 -1.03
C SER A 129 -1.44 1.91 -1.33
N ALA A 130 -0.60 1.41 -0.44
CA ALA A 130 0.84 1.30 -0.67
C ALA A 130 1.42 0.14 0.14
N ALA A 131 2.46 -0.50 -0.39
CA ALA A 131 3.10 -1.65 0.24
C ALA A 131 4.63 -1.55 0.21
N TRP A 132 5.28 -2.13 1.21
CA TRP A 132 6.74 -2.15 1.35
C TRP A 132 7.23 -3.52 1.79
N ASN A 133 8.41 -3.89 1.31
CA ASN A 133 9.22 -4.95 1.88
C ASN A 133 10.20 -4.38 2.89
N ALA A 134 10.31 -5.03 4.05
CA ALA A 134 11.24 -4.69 5.12
C ALA A 134 12.46 -5.60 5.03
N ILE A 135 13.60 -5.02 4.63
CA ILE A 135 14.85 -5.74 4.35
C ILE A 135 15.82 -5.46 5.50
N ARG A 136 16.12 -6.50 6.29
CA ARG A 136 17.20 -6.47 7.30
C ARG A 136 18.53 -6.73 6.60
N ARG A 137 19.52 -5.87 6.85
CA ARG A 137 20.90 -6.02 6.38
C ARG A 137 21.84 -6.26 7.55
#